data_AF-A0A4X1ULM2-F1
#
_entry.id   AF-A0A4X1ULM2-F1
#
_cell.length_a   1.000
_cell.length_b   1.000
_cell.length_c   1.000
_cell.angle_alpha   90.00
_cell.angle_beta   90.00
_cell.angle_gamma   90.00
#
_symmetry.space_group_name_H-M   'P 1'
#
loop_
_entity.id
_entity.type
_entity.pdbx_description
1 polymer ?
#
loop_
_entity_poly.entity_id
_entity_poly.type
_entity_poly.pdbx_seq_one_letter_code
_entity_poly.pdbx_strand_id
1 'polypeptide(L)'
;MERVNQTSSVSEFILLGLSSRPEDQKPLFALFFIMYVVTLVGNLLIILAIRSDTQLQTPMYFFLSILSFIDVCYTTTIVPKMLVNFLSKKKSISYAECMTQMYFFLAFANTESYLLATMAIDRYVAICDPFHYVTVMSHRRCVLLVAFSCSISHLHSLLLVLLINRLLFCDSNVIQHFLCDINPLLKLSCSSTFVNEIVINTEGLTTLVTPFICVIISYLRILTAVLKIPSAAGKHKAFSTCGSHLTMVTLFYGSIIYVYFRPLSTYTIQDRVATVIYTVLSSMLNPFIYSLRNKDMKRGLGKLMSRRVS
;
A
#
# COMPACT_ATOMS: atom_id res chain seq x y z
N MET A 1 -49.56 12.06 -0.74
CA MET A 1 -48.78 12.05 -2.00
C MET A 1 -47.90 13.29 -1.96
N GLU A 2 -46.81 13.23 -1.19
CA GLU A 2 -45.83 14.31 -1.10
C GLU A 2 -44.77 14.11 -2.19
N ARG A 3 -44.54 15.16 -2.96
CA ARG A 3 -43.51 15.20 -4.00
C ARG A 3 -42.14 15.21 -3.33
N VAL A 4 -41.45 14.07 -3.36
CA VAL A 4 -40.01 13.99 -3.11
C VAL A 4 -39.30 14.62 -4.31
N ASN A 5 -39.00 15.91 -4.22
CA ASN A 5 -38.12 16.60 -5.16
C ASN A 5 -36.67 16.14 -4.95
N GLN A 6 -36.28 15.14 -5.75
CA GLN A 6 -35.03 15.05 -6.52
C GLN A 6 -33.73 15.71 -6.00
N THR A 7 -32.74 14.84 -5.76
CA THR A 7 -31.28 15.02 -6.02
C THR A 7 -30.57 16.20 -5.36
N SER A 8 -30.20 16.04 -4.08
CA SER A 8 -29.03 16.74 -3.54
C SER A 8 -27.75 16.03 -4.00
N SER A 9 -27.20 16.37 -5.17
CA SER A 9 -25.86 15.89 -5.52
C SER A 9 -24.86 16.59 -4.60
N VAL A 10 -24.32 15.89 -3.59
CA VAL A 10 -23.26 16.42 -2.73
C VAL A 10 -22.07 16.80 -3.61
N SER A 11 -21.80 18.10 -3.75
CA SER A 11 -20.72 18.61 -4.60
C SER A 11 -19.36 18.55 -3.91
N GLU A 12 -19.35 18.65 -2.58
CA GLU A 12 -18.15 18.68 -1.75
C GLU A 12 -18.35 17.92 -0.43
N PHE A 13 -17.31 17.20 -0.01
CA PHE A 13 -17.20 16.59 1.31
C PHE A 13 -16.22 17.37 2.19
N ILE A 14 -16.41 17.33 3.51
CA ILE A 14 -15.53 17.93 4.51
C ILE A 14 -14.77 16.81 5.22
N LEU A 15 -13.44 16.79 5.09
CA LEU A 15 -12.57 15.83 5.76
C LEU A 15 -12.19 16.36 7.14
N LEU A 16 -12.64 15.71 8.21
CA LEU A 16 -12.37 16.18 9.58
C LEU A 16 -10.86 16.18 9.92
N GLY A 17 -10.09 15.31 9.27
CA GLY A 17 -8.66 15.16 9.49
C GLY A 17 -8.33 14.47 10.83
N LEU A 18 -7.08 14.63 11.27
CA LEU A 18 -6.52 13.84 12.38
C LEU A 18 -6.76 14.41 13.78
N SER A 19 -6.70 15.73 13.94
CA SER A 19 -7.02 16.43 15.18
C SER A 19 -7.94 17.61 14.89
N SER A 20 -8.82 17.93 15.84
CA SER A 20 -9.65 19.14 15.83
C SER A 20 -8.96 20.32 16.52
N ARG A 21 -7.86 20.08 17.25
CA ARG A 21 -7.13 21.14 17.96
C ARG A 21 -6.20 21.89 16.99
N PRO A 22 -6.27 23.23 16.93
CA PRO A 22 -5.39 24.03 16.07
C PRO A 22 -3.90 23.86 16.37
N GLU A 23 -3.55 23.66 17.64
CA GLU A 23 -2.18 23.48 18.12
C GLU A 23 -1.50 22.20 17.60
N ASP A 24 -2.28 21.14 17.31
CA ASP A 24 -1.75 19.89 16.77
C ASP A 24 -1.53 19.94 15.24
N GLN A 25 -2.14 20.87 14.52
CA GLN A 25 -2.09 20.87 13.04
C GLN A 25 -0.67 21.11 12.51
N LYS A 26 0.09 22.04 13.11
CA LYS A 26 1.45 22.38 12.65
C LYS A 26 2.46 21.24 12.91
N PRO A 27 2.49 20.62 14.11
CA PRO A 27 3.32 19.43 14.34
C PRO A 27 2.97 18.27 13.40
N LEU A 28 1.68 17.99 13.19
CA LEU A 28 1.24 16.92 12.29
C LEU A 28 1.63 17.23 10.84
N PHE A 29 1.47 18.47 10.38
CA PHE A 29 1.94 18.89 9.06
C PHE A 29 3.43 18.61 8.89
N ALA A 30 4.26 19.05 9.84
CA ALA A 30 5.70 18.84 9.78
C ALA A 30 6.06 17.34 9.73
N LEU A 31 5.43 16.53 10.58
CA LEU A 31 5.64 15.08 10.62
C LEU A 31 5.30 14.43 9.28
N PHE A 32 4.09 14.64 8.75
CA PHE A 32 3.66 14.01 7.50
C PHE A 32 4.41 14.54 6.28
N PHE A 33 4.84 15.80 6.31
CA PHE A 33 5.67 16.37 5.26
C PHE A 33 7.05 15.70 5.23
N ILE A 34 7.67 15.52 6.40
CA ILE A 34 8.95 14.79 6.50
C ILE A 34 8.78 13.35 6.01
N MET A 35 7.74 12.64 6.47
CA MET A 35 7.45 11.29 6.01
C MET A 35 7.28 11.25 4.48
N TYR A 36 6.55 12.20 3.90
CA TYR A 36 6.35 12.30 2.45
C TYR A 36 7.68 12.44 1.69
N VAL A 37 8.52 13.39 2.11
CA VAL A 37 9.81 13.64 1.47
C VAL A 37 10.73 12.42 1.60
N VAL A 38 10.77 11.79 2.77
CA VAL A 38 11.55 10.56 3.00
C VAL A 38 11.07 9.43 2.08
N THR A 39 9.76 9.21 1.98
CA THR A 39 9.18 8.18 1.09
C THR A 39 9.53 8.46 -0.37
N LEU A 40 9.36 9.70 -0.84
CA LEU A 40 9.70 10.09 -2.20
C LEU A 40 11.19 9.86 -2.51
N VAL A 41 12.07 10.46 -1.71
CA VAL A 41 13.51 10.41 -1.95
C VAL A 41 14.02 8.97 -1.83
N GLY A 42 13.61 8.25 -0.78
CA GLY A 42 14.05 6.88 -0.55
C GLY A 42 13.66 5.92 -1.68
N ASN A 43 12.41 5.98 -2.13
CA ASN A 43 11.93 5.10 -3.20
C ASN A 43 12.49 5.48 -4.57
N LEU A 44 12.67 6.78 -4.85
CA LEU A 44 13.37 7.24 -6.06
C LEU A 44 14.83 6.77 -6.07
N LEU A 45 15.52 6.82 -4.93
CA LEU A 45 16.89 6.30 -4.81
C LEU A 45 16.97 4.79 -5.06
N ILE A 46 15.98 4.00 -4.58
CA ILE A 46 15.90 2.57 -4.92
C ILE A 46 15.79 2.38 -6.44
N ILE A 47 14.84 3.06 -7.08
CA ILE A 47 14.63 2.94 -8.53
C ILE A 47 15.92 3.30 -9.29
N LEU A 48 16.55 4.42 -8.93
CA LEU A 48 17.79 4.87 -9.56
C LEU A 48 18.94 3.89 -9.33
N ALA A 49 19.09 3.34 -8.12
CA ALA A 49 20.13 2.38 -7.81
C ALA A 49 19.97 1.10 -8.64
N ILE A 50 18.76 0.56 -8.73
CA ILE A 50 18.45 -0.64 -9.52
C ILE A 50 18.75 -0.38 -10.99
N ARG A 51 18.28 0.75 -11.54
CA ARG A 51 18.52 1.13 -12.94
C ARG A 51 19.99 1.36 -13.28
N SER A 52 20.81 1.75 -12.31
CA SER A 52 22.21 2.14 -12.52
C SER A 52 23.23 1.01 -12.30
N ASP A 53 22.84 -0.08 -11.65
CA ASP A 53 23.71 -1.22 -11.34
C ASP A 53 23.17 -2.51 -11.98
N THR A 54 23.91 -3.08 -12.92
CA THR A 54 23.55 -4.34 -13.59
C THR A 54 23.49 -5.52 -12.62
N GLN A 55 24.20 -5.46 -11.49
CA GLN A 55 24.14 -6.49 -10.44
C GLN A 55 22.78 -6.51 -9.72
N LEU A 56 22.01 -5.43 -9.81
CA LEU A 56 20.66 -5.32 -9.26
C LEU A 56 19.58 -5.66 -10.29
N GLN A 57 19.91 -6.09 -11.51
CA GLN A 57 18.92 -6.44 -12.55
C GLN A 57 18.39 -7.88 -12.38
N THR A 58 17.98 -8.23 -11.16
CA THR A 58 17.35 -9.52 -10.84
C THR A 58 15.82 -9.37 -10.74
N PRO A 59 15.04 -10.46 -10.91
CA PRO A 59 13.58 -10.42 -10.78
C PRO A 59 13.06 -9.77 -9.50
N MET A 60 13.68 -10.08 -8.35
CA MET A 60 13.33 -9.48 -7.06
C MET A 60 13.48 -7.96 -7.04
N TYR A 61 14.58 -7.45 -7.58
CA TYR A 61 14.81 -6.01 -7.64
C TYR A 61 13.96 -5.35 -8.73
N PHE A 62 13.62 -6.05 -9.80
CA PHE A 62 12.62 -5.58 -10.75
C PHE A 62 11.27 -5.34 -10.05
N PHE A 63 10.76 -6.31 -9.27
CA PHE A 63 9.54 -6.14 -8.49
C PHE A 63 9.68 -5.02 -7.44
N LEU A 64 10.83 -4.93 -6.77
CA LEU A 64 11.09 -3.85 -5.81
C LEU A 64 11.08 -2.47 -6.47
N SER A 65 11.61 -2.32 -7.68
CA SER A 65 11.56 -1.05 -8.41
C SER A 65 10.12 -0.65 -8.76
N ILE A 66 9.26 -1.61 -9.08
CA ILE A 66 7.83 -1.35 -9.32
C ILE A 66 7.14 -1.02 -8.00
N LEU A 67 7.40 -1.78 -6.93
CA LEU A 67 6.86 -1.51 -5.60
C LEU A 67 7.21 -0.09 -5.12
N SER A 68 8.47 0.32 -5.27
CA SER A 68 8.91 1.69 -4.94
C SER A 68 8.22 2.76 -5.78
N PHE A 69 7.89 2.48 -7.05
CA PHE A 69 7.09 3.41 -7.85
C PHE A 69 5.65 3.49 -7.34
N ILE A 70 5.04 2.35 -7.02
CA ILE A 70 3.68 2.28 -6.44
C ILE A 70 3.64 3.01 -5.09
N ASP A 71 4.64 2.87 -4.23
CA ASP A 71 4.75 3.59 -2.95
C ASP A 71 4.75 5.12 -3.12
N VAL A 72 5.46 5.62 -4.12
CA VAL A 72 5.49 7.05 -4.48
C VAL A 72 4.10 7.52 -4.92
N CYS A 73 3.44 6.76 -5.80
CA CYS A 73 2.10 7.08 -6.30
C CYS A 73 1.04 7.01 -5.20
N TYR A 74 1.07 5.95 -4.38
CA TYR A 74 0.18 5.74 -3.24
C TYR A 74 0.27 6.89 -2.24
N THR A 75 1.50 7.22 -1.81
CA THR A 75 1.72 8.29 -0.83
C THR A 75 1.31 9.64 -1.42
N THR A 76 1.57 9.90 -2.71
CA THR A 76 1.18 11.15 -3.39
C THR A 76 -0.33 11.29 -3.59
N THR A 77 -1.09 10.18 -3.60
CA THR A 77 -2.56 10.22 -3.70
C THR A 77 -3.21 10.74 -2.41
N ILE A 78 -2.58 10.48 -1.26
CA ILE A 78 -3.15 10.72 0.07
C ILE A 78 -2.53 11.96 0.72
N VAL A 79 -1.19 12.00 0.81
CA VAL A 79 -0.48 12.90 1.72
C VAL A 79 -0.57 14.37 1.31
N PRO A 80 -0.45 14.77 0.04
CA PRO A 80 -0.58 16.17 -0.36
C PRO A 80 -1.91 16.81 0.04
N LYS A 81 -3.04 16.12 -0.18
CA LYS A 81 -4.36 16.64 0.22
C LYS A 81 -4.47 16.74 1.74
N MET A 82 -3.94 15.75 2.47
CA MET A 82 -3.89 15.79 3.93
C MET A 82 -3.06 16.98 4.45
N LEU A 83 -1.90 17.26 3.82
CA LEU A 83 -1.04 18.39 4.17
C LEU A 83 -1.75 19.73 3.94
N VAL A 84 -2.44 19.90 2.80
CA VAL A 84 -3.26 21.09 2.53
C VAL A 84 -4.36 21.24 3.58
N ASN A 85 -5.00 20.14 3.99
CA ASN A 85 -6.06 20.16 5.00
C ASN A 85 -5.56 20.57 6.40
N PHE A 86 -4.29 20.38 6.75
CA PHE A 86 -3.74 20.90 8.01
C PHE A 86 -3.59 22.43 8.01
N LEU A 87 -3.37 23.03 6.85
CA LEU A 87 -3.17 24.49 6.71
C LEU A 87 -4.47 25.23 6.35
N SER A 88 -5.43 24.54 5.75
CA SER A 88 -6.68 25.14 5.29
C SER A 88 -7.70 25.29 6.43
N LYS A 89 -8.41 26.43 6.43
CA LYS A 89 -9.59 26.67 7.28
C LYS A 89 -10.79 25.84 6.82
N LYS A 90 -10.90 25.57 5.51
CA LYS A 90 -11.96 24.74 4.91
C LYS A 90 -11.33 23.44 4.40
N LYS A 91 -11.59 22.32 5.08
CA LYS A 91 -11.03 21.00 4.77
C LYS A 91 -11.87 20.25 3.72
N SER A 92 -12.26 20.95 2.64
CA SER A 92 -13.16 20.38 1.63
C SER A 92 -12.42 19.63 0.52
N ILE A 93 -13.05 18.58 0.04
CA ILE A 93 -12.66 17.82 -1.14
C ILE A 93 -13.88 17.73 -2.06
N SER A 94 -13.70 17.98 -3.35
CA SER A 94 -14.81 17.83 -4.29
C SER A 94 -15.19 16.36 -4.41
N TYR A 95 -16.43 16.08 -4.81
CA TYR A 95 -16.87 14.71 -5.07
C TYR A 95 -15.95 13.98 -6.06
N ALA A 96 -15.58 14.66 -7.17
CA ALA A 96 -14.69 14.09 -8.18
C ALA A 96 -13.28 13.82 -7.63
N GLU A 97 -12.71 14.73 -6.83
CA GLU A 97 -11.43 14.51 -6.16
C GLU A 97 -11.50 13.33 -5.18
N CYS A 98 -12.61 13.20 -4.45
CA CYS A 98 -12.85 12.14 -3.47
C CYS A 98 -12.88 10.75 -4.13
N MET A 99 -13.66 10.61 -5.21
CA MET A 99 -13.73 9.35 -5.98
C MET A 99 -12.40 9.02 -6.65
N THR A 100 -11.69 10.03 -7.18
CA THR A 100 -10.36 9.85 -7.78
C THR A 100 -9.33 9.41 -6.75
N GLN A 101 -9.32 10.04 -5.57
CA GLN A 101 -8.43 9.65 -4.47
C GLN A 101 -8.71 8.21 -4.04
N MET A 102 -9.99 7.85 -3.83
CA MET A 102 -10.39 6.51 -3.44
C MET A 102 -9.98 5.45 -4.48
N TYR A 103 -10.16 5.76 -5.77
CA TYR A 103 -9.73 4.89 -6.86
C TYR A 103 -8.23 4.57 -6.79
N PHE A 104 -7.39 5.59 -6.81
CA PHE A 104 -5.94 5.37 -6.84
C PHE A 104 -5.42 4.75 -5.54
N PHE A 105 -5.98 5.15 -4.40
CA PHE A 105 -5.67 4.57 -3.09
C PHE A 105 -5.89 3.06 -3.07
N LEU A 106 -7.07 2.60 -3.48
CA LEU A 106 -7.43 1.17 -3.50
C LEU A 106 -6.60 0.41 -4.54
N ALA A 107 -6.43 0.97 -5.74
CA ALA A 107 -5.66 0.32 -6.80
C ALA A 107 -4.20 0.09 -6.39
N PHE A 108 -3.55 1.09 -5.81
CA PHE A 108 -2.16 0.99 -5.39
C PHE A 108 -1.97 0.09 -4.17
N ALA A 109 -2.84 0.16 -3.16
CA ALA A 109 -2.78 -0.74 -2.00
C ALA A 109 -2.92 -2.21 -2.39
N ASN A 110 -3.87 -2.53 -3.30
CA ASN A 110 -4.03 -3.88 -3.81
C ASN A 110 -2.81 -4.32 -4.65
N THR A 111 -2.27 -3.41 -5.46
CA THR A 111 -1.08 -3.69 -6.27
C THR A 111 0.13 -4.01 -5.39
N GLU A 112 0.37 -3.24 -4.31
CA GLU A 112 1.41 -3.52 -3.31
C GLU A 112 1.25 -4.93 -2.74
N SER A 113 0.04 -5.30 -2.33
CA SER A 113 -0.27 -6.63 -1.79
C SER A 113 0.07 -7.78 -2.77
N TYR A 114 -0.32 -7.65 -4.04
CA TYR A 114 0.00 -8.64 -5.08
C TYR A 114 1.49 -8.66 -5.46
N LEU A 115 2.17 -7.52 -5.40
CA LEU A 115 3.62 -7.46 -5.62
C LEU A 115 4.37 -8.17 -4.50
N LEU A 116 3.96 -8.00 -3.23
CA LEU A 116 4.52 -8.76 -2.10
C LEU A 116 4.30 -10.27 -2.27
N ALA A 117 3.14 -10.70 -2.76
CA ALA A 117 2.92 -12.11 -3.10
C ALA A 117 3.86 -12.58 -4.21
N THR A 118 4.01 -11.79 -5.28
CA THR A 118 4.90 -12.12 -6.40
C THR A 118 6.36 -12.20 -5.97
N MET A 119 6.81 -11.30 -5.10
CA MET A 119 8.14 -11.34 -4.49
C MET A 119 8.33 -12.57 -3.58
N ALA A 120 7.28 -13.02 -2.87
CA ALA A 120 7.31 -14.29 -2.14
C ALA A 120 7.47 -15.49 -3.08
N ILE A 121 6.80 -15.50 -4.23
CA ILE A 121 6.96 -16.53 -5.25
C ILE A 121 8.40 -16.52 -5.80
N ASP A 122 8.97 -15.35 -6.08
CA ASP A 122 10.38 -15.24 -6.48
C ASP A 122 11.32 -15.89 -5.46
N ARG A 123 11.18 -15.54 -4.17
CA ARG A 123 11.98 -16.14 -3.09
C ARG A 123 11.76 -17.65 -2.99
N TYR A 124 10.52 -18.11 -3.17
CA TYR A 124 10.16 -19.53 -3.15
C TYR A 124 10.86 -20.29 -4.27
N VAL A 125 10.74 -19.83 -5.52
CA VAL A 125 11.37 -20.51 -6.67
C VAL A 125 12.90 -20.48 -6.53
N ALA A 126 13.48 -19.35 -6.11
CA ALA A 126 14.92 -19.22 -5.95
C ALA A 126 15.53 -20.21 -4.93
N ILE A 127 14.78 -20.58 -3.89
CA ILE A 127 15.26 -21.46 -2.80
C ILE A 127 14.84 -22.91 -3.02
N CYS A 128 13.58 -23.14 -3.40
CA CYS A 128 13.00 -24.49 -3.48
C CYS A 128 13.22 -25.15 -4.85
N ASP A 129 13.40 -24.37 -5.92
CA ASP A 129 13.60 -24.88 -7.28
C ASP A 129 14.65 -24.05 -8.06
N PRO A 130 15.91 -24.05 -7.60
CA PRO A 130 16.95 -23.19 -8.18
C PRO A 130 17.26 -23.52 -9.65
N PHE A 131 17.06 -24.77 -10.09
CA PHE A 131 17.36 -25.20 -11.46
C PHE A 131 16.38 -24.63 -12.49
N HIS A 132 15.12 -24.41 -12.10
CA HIS A 132 14.11 -23.81 -12.98
C HIS A 132 13.92 -22.30 -12.74
N TYR A 133 14.70 -21.69 -11.85
CA TYR A 133 14.54 -20.28 -11.51
C TYR A 133 14.58 -19.34 -12.73
N VAL A 134 15.55 -19.52 -13.62
CA VAL A 134 15.74 -18.64 -14.79
C VAL A 134 14.58 -18.74 -15.79
N THR A 135 13.97 -19.92 -15.92
CA THR A 135 12.82 -20.13 -16.81
C THR A 135 11.52 -19.64 -16.19
N VAL A 136 11.34 -19.88 -14.89
CA VAL A 136 10.13 -19.50 -14.12
C VAL A 136 10.07 -18.01 -13.85
N MET A 137 11.17 -17.39 -13.44
CA MET A 137 11.31 -15.95 -13.16
C MET A 137 12.03 -15.23 -14.29
N SER A 138 11.70 -15.58 -15.54
CA SER A 138 12.19 -14.84 -16.70
C SER A 138 11.58 -13.44 -16.77
N HIS A 139 12.32 -12.47 -17.31
CA HIS A 139 11.89 -11.07 -17.40
C HIS A 139 10.48 -10.92 -18.00
N ARG A 140 10.16 -11.67 -19.06
CA ARG A 140 8.82 -11.65 -19.68
C ARG A 140 7.73 -12.07 -18.70
N ARG A 141 7.97 -13.12 -17.89
CA ARG A 141 7.01 -13.58 -16.88
C ARG A 141 6.89 -12.58 -15.74
N CYS A 142 7.99 -11.96 -15.30
CA CYS A 142 7.95 -10.90 -14.30
C CYS A 142 7.11 -9.70 -14.76
N VAL A 143 7.26 -9.26 -16.02
CA VAL A 143 6.44 -8.20 -16.60
C VAL A 143 4.96 -8.60 -16.65
N LEU A 144 4.65 -9.84 -17.04
CA LEU A 144 3.27 -10.34 -17.05
C LEU A 144 2.66 -10.40 -15.65
N LEU A 145 3.43 -10.81 -14.63
CA LEU A 145 2.98 -10.82 -13.24
C LEU A 145 2.66 -9.41 -12.75
N VAL A 146 3.54 -8.43 -13.01
CA VAL A 146 3.27 -7.02 -12.70
C VAL A 146 2.02 -6.51 -13.42
N ALA A 147 1.91 -6.77 -14.73
CA ALA A 147 0.76 -6.34 -15.52
C ALA A 147 -0.55 -6.94 -14.98
N PHE A 148 -0.54 -8.22 -14.60
CA PHE A 148 -1.68 -8.87 -13.96
C PHE A 148 -2.02 -8.23 -12.61
N SER A 149 -1.04 -8.05 -11.73
CA SER A 149 -1.21 -7.40 -10.41
C SER A 149 -1.80 -6.00 -10.52
N CYS A 150 -1.31 -5.18 -11.47
CA CYS A 150 -1.88 -3.85 -11.71
C CYS A 150 -3.30 -3.97 -12.26
N SER A 151 -3.52 -4.78 -13.30
CA SER A 151 -4.82 -4.85 -13.99
C SER A 151 -5.94 -5.30 -13.05
N ILE A 152 -5.72 -6.36 -12.27
CA ILE A 152 -6.73 -6.85 -11.33
C ILE A 152 -7.05 -5.81 -10.25
N SER A 153 -6.02 -5.12 -9.74
CA SER A 153 -6.17 -4.09 -8.71
C SER A 153 -6.94 -2.87 -9.21
N HIS A 154 -6.65 -2.42 -10.43
CA HIS A 154 -7.35 -1.30 -11.07
C HIS A 154 -8.80 -1.65 -11.43
N LEU A 155 -9.07 -2.87 -11.90
CA LEU A 155 -10.43 -3.35 -12.18
C LEU A 155 -11.26 -3.45 -10.90
N HIS A 156 -10.70 -4.03 -9.83
CA HIS A 156 -11.34 -4.12 -8.53
C HIS A 156 -11.63 -2.72 -7.96
N SER A 157 -10.67 -1.81 -8.03
CA SER A 157 -10.89 -0.44 -7.58
C SER A 157 -11.95 0.30 -8.41
N LEU A 158 -11.97 0.08 -9.73
CA LEU A 158 -12.98 0.70 -10.60
C LEU A 158 -14.38 0.19 -10.23
N LEU A 159 -14.53 -1.11 -10.03
CA LEU A 159 -15.79 -1.73 -9.59
C LEU A 159 -16.31 -1.05 -8.32
N LEU A 160 -15.48 -0.95 -7.29
CA LEU A 160 -15.86 -0.35 -6.00
C LEU A 160 -16.27 1.13 -6.15
N VAL A 161 -15.51 1.92 -6.90
CA VAL A 161 -15.84 3.34 -7.14
C VAL A 161 -17.13 3.48 -7.93
N LEU A 162 -17.38 2.63 -8.93
CA LEU A 162 -18.63 2.64 -9.70
C LEU A 162 -19.83 2.26 -8.84
N LEU A 163 -19.68 1.35 -7.89
CA LEU A 163 -20.74 0.99 -6.95
C LEU A 163 -21.04 2.14 -5.98
N ILE A 164 -20.02 2.82 -5.47
CA ILE A 164 -20.17 4.00 -4.61
C ILE A 164 -20.80 5.17 -5.38
N ASN A 165 -20.45 5.35 -6.66
CA ASN A 165 -21.04 6.40 -7.51
C ASN A 165 -22.54 6.22 -7.75
N ARG A 166 -23.09 5.02 -7.53
CA ARG A 166 -24.54 4.77 -7.62
C ARG A 166 -25.30 5.15 -6.35
N LEU A 167 -24.61 5.46 -5.26
CA LEU A 167 -25.24 5.82 -4.01
C LEU A 167 -25.78 7.25 -4.04
N LEU A 168 -26.91 7.45 -3.38
CA LEU A 168 -27.47 8.77 -3.08
C LEU A 168 -27.00 9.20 -1.70
N PHE A 169 -26.24 10.29 -1.66
CA PHE A 169 -25.77 10.93 -0.44
C PHE A 169 -26.73 12.05 -0.06
N CYS A 170 -27.33 11.95 1.12
CA CYS A 170 -28.36 12.89 1.61
C CYS A 170 -28.28 13.14 3.11
N ASP A 171 -27.34 12.48 3.81
CA ASP A 171 -27.00 12.81 5.18
C ASP A 171 -25.97 13.96 5.20
N SER A 172 -25.14 14.04 6.23
CA SER A 172 -24.03 14.98 6.31
C SER A 172 -23.03 14.85 5.15
N ASN A 173 -22.41 15.96 4.74
CA ASN A 173 -21.25 15.94 3.84
C ASN A 173 -19.91 15.82 4.59
N VAL A 174 -19.94 15.47 5.89
CA VAL A 174 -18.76 15.39 6.74
C VAL A 174 -18.23 13.95 6.82
N ILE A 175 -17.02 13.74 6.33
CA ILE A 175 -16.29 12.47 6.44
C ILE A 175 -15.41 12.52 7.69
N GLN A 176 -15.67 11.64 8.65
CA GLN A 176 -14.87 11.51 9.90
C GLN A 176 -13.53 10.79 9.67
N HIS A 177 -12.85 11.14 8.58
CA HIS A 177 -11.61 10.53 8.13
C HIS A 177 -10.74 11.60 7.43
N PHE A 178 -9.44 11.36 7.30
CA PHE A 178 -8.50 12.29 6.68
C PHE A 178 -8.36 12.09 5.16
N LEU A 179 -8.88 10.97 4.66
CA LEU A 179 -8.97 10.60 3.25
C LEU A 179 -10.39 10.11 2.92
N CYS A 180 -10.72 10.04 1.64
CA CYS A 180 -11.94 9.42 1.16
C CYS A 180 -11.83 7.90 1.17
N ASP A 181 -12.47 7.28 2.17
CA ASP A 181 -12.55 5.82 2.32
C ASP A 181 -14.00 5.35 2.14
N ILE A 182 -14.13 4.08 1.77
CA ILE A 182 -15.39 3.40 1.45
C ILE A 182 -16.31 3.38 2.68
N ASN A 183 -15.81 2.94 3.84
CA ASN A 183 -16.65 2.75 5.03
C ASN A 183 -17.29 4.06 5.55
N PRO A 184 -16.55 5.18 5.65
CA PRO A 184 -17.15 6.48 5.95
C PRO A 184 -18.19 6.92 4.92
N LEU A 185 -17.96 6.69 3.62
CA LEU A 185 -18.90 7.09 2.56
C LEU A 185 -20.21 6.30 2.61
N LEU A 186 -20.14 4.98 2.86
CA LEU A 186 -21.34 4.16 3.01
C LEU A 186 -22.27 4.67 4.11
N LYS A 187 -21.72 5.14 5.24
CA LYS A 187 -22.50 5.70 6.35
C LYS A 187 -23.24 7.00 6.02
N LEU A 188 -22.83 7.71 4.97
CA LEU A 188 -23.45 8.97 4.53
C LEU A 188 -24.52 8.76 3.44
N SER A 189 -24.66 7.53 2.94
CA SER A 189 -25.69 7.19 1.94
C SER A 189 -27.05 7.03 2.61
N CYS A 190 -28.11 7.55 1.98
CA CYS A 190 -29.49 7.19 2.33
C CYS A 190 -30.16 6.27 1.29
N SER A 191 -29.42 5.88 0.25
CA SER A 191 -29.77 4.72 -0.57
C SER A 191 -29.25 3.41 0.07
N SER A 192 -29.87 2.28 -0.25
CA SER A 192 -29.45 0.98 0.28
C SER A 192 -27.98 0.68 -0.04
N THR A 193 -27.18 0.41 1.00
CA THR A 193 -25.76 0.03 0.91
C THR A 193 -25.55 -1.48 0.79
N PHE A 194 -26.61 -2.29 0.84
CA PHE A 194 -26.54 -3.75 0.96
C PHE A 194 -25.64 -4.41 -0.11
N VAL A 195 -25.81 -4.04 -1.38
CA VAL A 195 -24.98 -4.58 -2.48
C VAL A 195 -23.52 -4.15 -2.33
N ASN A 196 -23.27 -2.91 -1.91
CA ASN A 196 -21.91 -2.42 -1.68
C ASN A 196 -21.26 -3.21 -0.55
N GLU A 197 -21.94 -3.36 0.59
CA GLU A 197 -21.42 -4.11 1.74
C GLU A 197 -21.12 -5.56 1.41
N ILE A 198 -21.98 -6.25 0.65
CA ILE A 198 -21.72 -7.62 0.18
C ILE A 198 -20.47 -7.65 -0.70
N VAL A 199 -20.38 -6.77 -1.69
CA VAL A 199 -19.23 -6.75 -2.61
C VAL A 199 -17.94 -6.41 -1.86
N ILE A 200 -17.95 -5.42 -0.97
CA ILE A 200 -16.78 -5.04 -0.17
C ILE A 200 -16.34 -6.20 0.74
N ASN A 201 -17.27 -6.87 1.40
CA ASN A 201 -16.95 -7.98 2.29
C ASN A 201 -16.45 -9.21 1.52
N THR A 202 -16.93 -9.46 0.31
CA THR A 202 -16.55 -10.63 -0.50
C THR A 202 -15.29 -10.36 -1.33
N GLU A 203 -15.31 -9.34 -2.18
CA GLU A 203 -14.20 -8.97 -3.07
C GLU A 203 -13.04 -8.34 -2.29
N GLY A 204 -13.33 -7.51 -1.28
CA GLY A 204 -12.30 -6.90 -0.44
C GLY A 204 -11.55 -7.96 0.38
N LEU A 205 -12.28 -8.93 0.96
CA LEU A 205 -11.65 -10.04 1.67
C LEU A 205 -10.85 -10.92 0.72
N THR A 206 -11.38 -11.24 -0.47
CA THR A 206 -10.67 -12.02 -1.49
C THR A 206 -9.37 -11.35 -1.90
N THR A 207 -9.41 -10.06 -2.24
CA THR A 207 -8.26 -9.29 -2.70
C THR A 207 -7.15 -9.18 -1.65
N LEU A 208 -7.51 -9.16 -0.36
CA LEU A 208 -6.55 -9.16 0.74
C LEU A 208 -6.03 -10.57 1.08
N VAL A 209 -6.91 -11.55 1.19
CA VAL A 209 -6.60 -12.89 1.69
C VAL A 209 -5.86 -13.73 0.65
N THR A 210 -6.19 -13.62 -0.63
CA THR A 210 -5.51 -14.37 -1.69
C THR A 210 -3.99 -14.14 -1.73
N PRO A 211 -3.48 -12.90 -1.83
CA PRO A 211 -2.04 -12.66 -1.79
C PRO A 211 -1.43 -13.04 -0.43
N PHE A 212 -2.16 -12.84 0.68
CA PHE A 212 -1.69 -13.26 2.01
C PHE A 212 -1.44 -14.77 2.10
N ILE A 213 -2.41 -15.58 1.67
CA ILE A 213 -2.29 -17.04 1.62
C ILE A 213 -1.13 -17.45 0.72
N CYS A 214 -0.96 -16.80 -0.44
CA CYS A 214 0.16 -17.05 -1.33
C CYS A 214 1.52 -16.83 -0.65
N VAL A 215 1.66 -15.74 0.10
CA VAL A 215 2.85 -15.44 0.89
C VAL A 215 3.09 -16.52 1.95
N ILE A 216 2.07 -16.87 2.74
CA ILE A 216 2.17 -17.89 3.79
C ILE A 216 2.59 -19.24 3.22
N ILE A 217 1.92 -19.72 2.17
CA ILE A 217 2.26 -21.00 1.52
C ILE A 217 3.70 -20.98 1.01
N SER A 218 4.10 -19.89 0.33
CA SER A 218 5.47 -19.73 -0.18
C SER A 218 6.49 -19.85 0.94
N TYR A 219 6.29 -19.16 2.06
CA TYR A 219 7.21 -19.18 3.19
C TYR A 219 7.20 -20.47 4.01
N LEU A 220 6.07 -21.16 4.12
CA LEU A 220 6.02 -22.50 4.72
C LEU A 220 6.83 -23.51 3.89
N ARG A 221 6.75 -23.43 2.56
CA ARG A 221 7.55 -24.26 1.67
C ARG A 221 9.03 -23.91 1.74
N ILE A 222 9.39 -22.62 1.75
CA ILE A 222 10.77 -22.15 1.96
C ILE A 222 11.31 -22.68 3.29
N LEU A 223 10.55 -22.54 4.39
CA LEU A 223 10.97 -23.02 5.70
C LEU A 223 11.25 -24.53 5.67
N THR A 224 10.36 -25.31 5.05
CA THR A 224 10.53 -26.75 4.90
C THR A 224 11.79 -27.10 4.10
N ALA A 225 12.07 -26.39 3.00
CA ALA A 225 13.28 -26.57 2.21
C ALA A 225 14.54 -26.20 3.00
N VAL A 226 14.52 -25.08 3.73
CA VAL A 226 15.65 -24.60 4.54
C VAL A 226 15.97 -25.53 5.70
N LEU A 227 14.96 -26.12 6.35
CA LEU A 227 15.16 -27.08 7.44
C LEU A 227 15.91 -28.34 6.98
N LYS A 228 15.75 -28.74 5.71
CA LYS A 228 16.46 -29.87 5.08
C LYS A 228 17.93 -29.57 4.75
N ILE A 229 18.36 -28.30 4.77
CA ILE A 229 19.76 -27.94 4.52
C ILE A 229 20.60 -28.41 5.72
N PRO A 230 21.66 -29.23 5.51
CA PRO A 230 22.45 -29.76 6.63
C PRO A 230 23.37 -28.70 7.26
N SER A 231 23.78 -27.68 6.51
CA SER A 231 24.71 -26.65 6.99
C SER A 231 24.01 -25.46 7.65
N ALA A 232 24.44 -25.10 8.87
CA ALA A 232 24.00 -23.89 9.58
C ALA A 232 24.29 -22.60 8.79
N ALA A 233 25.42 -22.54 8.08
CA ALA A 233 25.75 -21.41 7.21
C ALA A 233 24.77 -21.29 6.03
N GLY A 234 24.36 -22.42 5.45
CA GLY A 234 23.34 -22.47 4.40
C GLY A 234 21.97 -21.99 4.88
N LYS A 235 21.56 -22.40 6.09
CA LYS A 235 20.32 -21.92 6.73
C LYS A 235 20.36 -20.40 6.96
N HIS A 236 21.44 -19.89 7.55
CA HIS A 236 21.61 -18.47 7.81
C HIS A 236 21.57 -17.64 6.52
N LYS A 237 22.21 -18.12 5.45
CA LYS A 237 22.18 -17.47 4.13
C LYS A 237 20.75 -17.38 3.57
N ALA A 238 19.98 -18.47 3.65
CA ALA A 238 18.59 -18.49 3.18
C ALA A 238 17.70 -17.50 3.97
N PHE A 239 17.76 -17.52 5.30
CA PHE A 239 17.00 -16.59 6.14
C PHE A 239 17.40 -15.13 5.91
N SER A 240 18.69 -14.85 5.78
CA SER A 240 19.19 -13.50 5.49
C SER A 240 18.68 -12.97 4.14
N THR A 241 18.43 -13.85 3.17
CA THR A 241 17.95 -13.48 1.83
C THR A 241 16.45 -13.16 1.81
N CYS A 242 15.70 -13.73 2.75
CA CYS A 242 14.25 -13.53 2.90
C CYS A 242 13.88 -12.46 3.93
N GLY A 243 14.80 -12.09 4.81
CA GLY A 243 14.51 -11.28 6.00
C GLY A 243 13.92 -9.90 5.69
N SER A 244 14.42 -9.19 4.67
CA SER A 244 13.85 -7.89 4.28
C SER A 244 12.41 -8.02 3.78
N HIS A 245 12.14 -9.01 2.92
CA HIS A 245 10.80 -9.25 2.40
C HIS A 245 9.82 -9.69 3.49
N LEU A 246 10.22 -10.61 4.38
CA LEU A 246 9.39 -10.98 5.53
C LEU A 246 9.12 -9.78 6.45
N THR A 247 10.10 -8.91 6.68
CA THR A 247 9.89 -7.69 7.47
C THR A 247 8.82 -6.80 6.83
N MET A 248 8.88 -6.60 5.51
CA MET A 248 7.86 -5.83 4.78
C MET A 248 6.48 -6.49 4.82
N VAL A 249 6.40 -7.80 4.59
CA VAL A 249 5.14 -8.55 4.69
C VAL A 249 4.53 -8.42 6.08
N THR A 250 5.33 -8.58 7.13
CA THR A 250 4.86 -8.45 8.51
C THR A 250 4.39 -7.04 8.81
N LEU A 251 5.11 -6.01 8.32
CA LEU A 251 4.68 -4.64 8.48
C LEU A 251 3.38 -4.37 7.73
N PHE A 252 3.28 -4.76 6.46
CA PHE A 252 2.09 -4.51 5.64
C PHE A 252 0.85 -5.23 6.18
N TYR A 253 0.88 -6.57 6.29
CA TYR A 253 -0.29 -7.34 6.74
C TYR A 253 -0.55 -7.22 8.25
N GLY A 254 0.51 -7.10 9.06
CA GLY A 254 0.34 -6.88 10.50
C GLY A 254 -0.36 -5.56 10.81
N SER A 255 -0.09 -4.53 10.02
CA SER A 255 -0.80 -3.23 10.09
C SER A 255 -2.28 -3.37 9.78
N ILE A 256 -2.62 -4.09 8.70
CA ILE A 256 -4.01 -4.31 8.29
C ILE A 256 -4.75 -5.09 9.38
N ILE A 257 -4.18 -6.20 9.85
CA ILE A 257 -4.77 -7.01 10.93
C ILE A 257 -4.99 -6.17 12.19
N TYR A 258 -4.02 -5.35 12.58
CA TYR A 258 -4.13 -4.48 13.76
C TYR A 258 -5.32 -3.51 13.67
N VAL A 259 -5.54 -2.91 12.49
CA VAL A 259 -6.64 -1.96 12.26
C VAL A 259 -8.00 -2.68 12.23
N TYR A 260 -8.08 -3.87 11.61
CA TYR A 260 -9.36 -4.58 11.41
C TYR A 260 -9.83 -5.40 12.63
N PHE A 261 -8.92 -5.93 13.45
CA PHE A 261 -9.26 -6.75 14.63
C PHE A 261 -9.38 -5.94 15.93
N ARG A 262 -9.19 -4.61 15.89
CA ARG A 262 -9.45 -3.73 17.04
C ARG A 262 -10.96 -3.53 17.25
N PRO A 263 -11.48 -3.65 18.48
CA PRO A 263 -12.90 -3.45 18.75
C PRO A 263 -13.35 -2.02 18.39
N LEU A 264 -14.44 -1.92 17.62
CA LEU A 264 -15.06 -0.66 17.16
C LEU A 264 -15.56 0.26 18.30
N SER A 265 -15.59 -0.22 19.54
CA SER A 265 -16.16 0.48 20.71
C SER A 265 -15.27 1.58 21.31
N THR A 266 -14.03 1.74 20.85
CA THR A 266 -13.10 2.77 21.37
C THR A 266 -12.31 3.42 20.22
N TYR A 267 -12.98 4.17 19.35
CA TYR A 267 -12.32 4.89 18.25
C TYR A 267 -11.84 6.27 18.73
N THR A 268 -10.57 6.37 19.14
CA THR A 268 -9.96 7.58 19.70
C THR A 268 -9.16 8.37 18.65
N ILE A 269 -8.75 9.60 19.00
CA ILE A 269 -7.85 10.44 18.19
C ILE A 269 -6.49 9.76 17.97
N GLN A 270 -6.01 8.98 18.95
CA GLN A 270 -4.78 8.19 18.83
C GLN A 270 -4.92 7.06 17.77
N ASP A 271 -6.12 6.51 17.62
CA ASP A 271 -6.38 5.46 16.63
C ASP A 271 -6.37 6.00 15.20
N ARG A 272 -6.85 7.23 14.98
CA ARG A 272 -6.73 7.90 13.67
C ARG A 272 -5.26 8.11 13.28
N VAL A 273 -4.43 8.56 14.22
CA VAL A 273 -2.99 8.75 14.01
C VAL A 273 -2.28 7.41 13.78
N ALA A 274 -2.63 6.37 14.54
CA ALA A 274 -2.10 5.03 14.34
C ALA A 274 -2.44 4.49 12.94
N THR A 275 -3.69 4.64 12.47
CA THR A 275 -4.08 4.22 11.12
C THR A 275 -3.31 4.95 10.02
N VAL A 276 -3.00 6.25 10.17
CA VAL A 276 -2.22 7.00 9.16
C VAL A 276 -0.75 6.61 9.18
N ILE A 277 -0.20 6.41 10.37
CA ILE A 277 1.15 5.87 10.52
C ILE A 277 1.17 4.52 9.82
N TYR A 278 0.31 3.57 10.18
CA TYR A 278 0.33 2.23 9.59
C TYR A 278 0.01 2.16 8.09
N THR A 279 -0.77 3.08 7.51
CA THR A 279 -1.03 3.14 6.06
C THR A 279 0.16 3.65 5.26
N VAL A 280 0.94 4.60 5.78
CA VAL A 280 2.08 5.21 5.04
C VAL A 280 3.43 4.63 5.49
N LEU A 281 3.47 3.97 6.65
CA LEU A 281 4.71 3.46 7.26
C LEU A 281 5.33 2.32 6.45
N SER A 282 4.54 1.44 5.80
CA SER A 282 5.08 0.41 4.89
C SER A 282 5.91 1.08 3.79
N SER A 283 5.29 1.98 3.01
CA SER A 283 5.93 2.72 1.93
C SER A 283 7.13 3.56 2.39
N MET A 284 7.07 4.14 3.60
CA MET A 284 8.16 4.92 4.18
C MET A 284 9.35 4.05 4.63
N LEU A 285 9.08 2.86 5.18
CA LEU A 285 10.12 1.95 5.67
C LEU A 285 10.72 1.07 4.56
N ASN A 286 10.02 0.91 3.43
CA ASN A 286 10.48 0.15 2.27
C ASN A 286 11.93 0.49 1.86
N PRO A 287 12.29 1.78 1.67
CA PRO A 287 13.67 2.19 1.40
C PRO A 287 14.68 1.69 2.43
N PHE A 288 14.40 1.83 3.72
CA PHE A 288 15.33 1.45 4.78
C PHE A 288 15.47 -0.07 4.90
N ILE A 289 14.36 -0.80 4.77
CA ILE A 289 14.34 -2.26 4.90
C ILE A 289 15.10 -2.91 3.76
N TYR A 290 14.92 -2.45 2.51
CA TYR A 290 15.67 -3.00 1.39
C TYR A 290 17.03 -2.38 1.17
N SER A 291 17.34 -1.17 1.64
CA SER A 291 18.69 -0.58 1.48
C SER A 291 19.65 -0.91 2.63
N LEU A 292 19.21 -0.83 3.89
CA LEU A 292 20.11 -0.98 5.04
C LEU A 292 20.36 -2.45 5.37
N ARG A 293 19.35 -3.31 5.22
CA ARG A 293 19.48 -4.75 5.53
C ARG A 293 20.02 -5.58 4.36
N ASN A 294 19.98 -5.05 3.13
CA ASN A 294 20.45 -5.78 1.96
C ASN A 294 21.82 -5.26 1.50
N LYS A 295 22.83 -6.14 1.55
CA LYS A 295 24.22 -5.81 1.19
C LYS A 295 24.37 -5.39 -0.28
N ASP A 296 23.60 -5.98 -1.18
CA ASP A 296 23.69 -5.69 -2.61
C ASP A 296 23.10 -4.31 -2.90
N MET A 297 21.95 -4.00 -2.31
CA MET A 297 21.33 -2.68 -2.43
C MET A 297 22.22 -1.58 -1.84
N LYS A 298 22.80 -1.82 -0.65
CA LYS A 298 23.76 -0.89 -0.03
C LYS A 298 24.96 -0.60 -0.94
N ARG A 299 25.47 -1.62 -1.62
CA ARG A 299 26.55 -1.48 -2.60
C ARG A 299 26.11 -0.67 -3.82
N GLY A 300 24.92 -0.95 -4.36
CA GLY A 300 24.34 -0.22 -5.48
C GLY A 300 24.16 1.27 -5.18
N LEU A 301 23.61 1.62 -4.00
CA LEU A 301 23.52 3.01 -3.55
C LEU A 301 24.89 3.66 -3.41
N GLY A 302 25.88 2.96 -2.85
CA GLY A 302 27.25 3.47 -2.72
C GLY A 302 27.87 3.84 -4.08
N LYS A 303 27.71 2.97 -5.09
CA LYS A 303 28.16 3.25 -6.47
C LYS A 303 27.42 4.43 -7.10
N LEU A 304 26.11 4.56 -6.84
CA LEU A 304 25.32 5.68 -7.36
C LEU A 304 25.79 7.01 -6.75
N MET A 305 26.07 7.03 -5.45
CA MET A 305 26.58 8.21 -4.76
C MET A 305 27.98 8.59 -5.22
N SER A 306 28.89 7.63 -5.42
CA SER A 306 30.25 7.92 -5.90
C SER A 306 30.27 8.48 -7.32
N ARG A 307 29.36 8.03 -8.19
CA ARG A 307 29.21 8.56 -9.56
C ARG A 307 28.67 9.99 -9.62
N ARG A 308 28.01 10.49 -8.56
CA ARG A 308 27.55 11.89 -8.49
C ARG A 308 28.59 12.85 -7.93
N VAL A 309 29.63 12.33 -7.28
CA VAL A 309 30.72 13.12 -6.67
C VAL A 309 31.93 13.24 -7.61
N SER A 310 31.99 12.38 -8.63
CA SER A 310 32.89 12.51 -9.79
C SER A 310 32.28 13.41 -10.87
#